data_AF-A0A0X3TZ31-F1
#
_entry.id   AF-A0A0X3TZ31-F1
#
_cell.length_a   1.000
_cell.length_b   1.000
_cell.length_c   1.000
_cell.angle_alpha   90.00
_cell.angle_beta   90.00
_cell.angle_gamma   90.00
#
_symmetry.space_group_name_H-M   'P 1'
#
loop_
_entity.id
_entity.type
_entity.pdbx_description
1 polymer ?
#
loop_
_entity_poly.entity_id
_entity_poly.type
_entity_poly.pdbx_seq_one_letter_code
_entity_poly.pdbx_strand_id
1 'polypeptide(L)'
;MKDAASDWFDTCVSHLTSEGSLRVWSVLVTIFGDLAQNKSDQISGSLITALTSLVGIKAEATRVALHRLRKEGWIESTRVGRASVHRLTEYGRNQSATAAPRIYAREASSPEIWHVLISSSSDSSRKELADLLLTGDYVSLNPATAMASGPMPDDLEDLLGFETSAVSVPQWLQDLFGPEQLKHAYDEFWKTTCAIDESLPPAGVDDPMKRAMLRVLIVHNWRRIILRHPVLPADFLPTDWNGPACRESVSKLLERLPRPELAALETELSS
;
A
#
# COMPACT_ATOMS: atom_id res chain seq x y z
N MET A 1 -29.12 -4.26 -24.85
CA MET A 1 -27.77 -3.68 -25.07
C MET A 1 -27.06 -3.45 -23.73
N LYS A 2 -27.09 -4.44 -22.81
CA LYS A 2 -26.77 -4.27 -21.38
C LYS A 2 -25.58 -5.10 -20.87
N ASP A 3 -24.91 -5.91 -21.70
CA ASP A 3 -24.06 -7.01 -21.16
C ASP A 3 -22.57 -7.00 -21.53
N ALA A 4 -22.03 -5.96 -22.18
CA ALA A 4 -20.57 -5.88 -22.42
C ALA A 4 -19.79 -5.16 -21.29
N ALA A 5 -20.46 -4.31 -20.51
CA ALA A 5 -19.82 -3.48 -19.49
C ALA A 5 -19.70 -4.15 -18.10
N SER A 6 -20.30 -5.33 -17.90
CA SER A 6 -20.11 -6.11 -16.65
C SER A 6 -18.87 -7.00 -16.73
N ASP A 7 -18.60 -7.57 -17.90
CA ASP A 7 -17.60 -8.63 -18.08
C ASP A 7 -16.17 -8.17 -17.73
N TRP A 8 -15.76 -6.98 -18.19
CA TRP A 8 -14.42 -6.47 -17.90
C TRP A 8 -14.19 -6.20 -16.41
N PHE A 9 -15.21 -5.67 -15.71
CA PHE A 9 -15.07 -5.28 -14.31
C PHE A 9 -14.99 -6.52 -13.43
N ASP A 10 -15.90 -7.47 -13.63
CA ASP A 10 -15.93 -8.72 -12.88
C ASP A 10 -14.66 -9.55 -13.13
N THR A 11 -14.14 -9.53 -14.37
CA THR A 11 -12.84 -10.12 -14.73
C THR A 11 -11.68 -9.46 -13.97
N CYS A 12 -11.59 -8.12 -13.98
CA CYS A 12 -10.54 -7.40 -13.26
C CYS A 12 -10.61 -7.64 -11.74
N VAL A 13 -11.81 -7.63 -11.16
CA VAL A 13 -12.02 -7.92 -9.73
C VAL A 13 -11.60 -9.35 -9.40
N SER A 14 -11.93 -10.32 -10.25
CA SER A 14 -11.50 -11.71 -10.09
C SER A 14 -9.97 -11.83 -10.04
N HIS A 15 -9.25 -11.17 -10.95
CA HIS A 15 -7.78 -11.15 -10.94
C HIS A 15 -7.21 -10.54 -9.65
N LEU A 16 -7.85 -9.51 -9.09
CA LEU A 16 -7.38 -8.83 -7.86
C LEU A 16 -7.79 -9.53 -6.56
N THR A 17 -8.62 -10.57 -6.62
CA THR A 17 -9.19 -11.27 -5.45
C THR A 17 -8.91 -12.77 -5.42
N SER A 18 -8.27 -13.32 -6.46
CA SER A 18 -7.96 -14.75 -6.60
C SER A 18 -6.98 -15.28 -5.54
N GLU A 19 -6.00 -14.49 -5.11
CA GLU A 19 -4.90 -14.95 -4.25
C GLU A 19 -5.17 -14.85 -2.73
N GLY A 20 -6.39 -14.53 -2.31
CA GLY A 20 -6.76 -14.61 -0.90
C GLY A 20 -7.94 -13.73 -0.50
N SER A 21 -8.41 -13.92 0.74
CA SER A 21 -9.52 -13.13 1.25
C SER A 21 -9.13 -11.66 1.40
N LEU A 22 -9.86 -10.79 0.70
CA LEU A 22 -9.77 -9.34 0.90
C LEU A 22 -10.05 -9.03 2.37
N ARG A 23 -9.04 -8.53 3.08
CA ARG A 23 -9.24 -8.03 4.44
C ARG A 23 -10.00 -6.71 4.35
N VAL A 24 -11.32 -6.76 4.52
CA VAL A 24 -12.25 -5.61 4.39
C VAL A 24 -11.73 -4.37 5.11
N TRP A 25 -11.23 -4.52 6.34
CA TRP A 25 -10.52 -3.47 7.09
C TRP A 25 -9.47 -2.73 6.24
N SER A 26 -8.55 -3.46 5.62
CA SER A 26 -7.41 -2.91 4.91
C SER A 26 -7.84 -2.30 3.56
N VAL A 27 -8.91 -2.83 2.95
CA VAL A 27 -9.57 -2.20 1.81
C VAL A 27 -10.16 -0.86 2.23
N LEU A 28 -10.87 -0.78 3.36
CA LEU A 28 -11.41 0.50 3.85
C LEU A 28 -10.32 1.53 4.14
N VAL A 29 -9.19 1.13 4.75
CA VAL A 29 -8.02 2.03 4.90
C VAL A 29 -7.58 2.57 3.54
N THR A 30 -7.61 1.74 2.50
CA THR A 30 -7.23 2.15 1.13
C THR A 30 -8.27 3.10 0.52
N ILE A 31 -9.57 2.82 0.70
CA ILE A 31 -10.65 3.73 0.27
C ILE A 31 -10.45 5.13 0.86
N PHE A 32 -10.24 5.22 2.17
CA PHE A 32 -10.01 6.51 2.82
C PHE A 32 -8.69 7.16 2.37
N GLY A 33 -7.60 6.40 2.28
CA GLY A 33 -6.28 6.94 1.94
C GLY A 33 -6.11 7.35 0.46
N ASP A 34 -6.85 6.73 -0.47
CA ASP A 34 -6.81 7.11 -1.90
C ASP A 34 -7.90 8.15 -2.24
N LEU A 35 -9.14 7.94 -1.78
CA LEU A 35 -10.28 8.78 -2.18
C LEU A 35 -10.48 10.02 -1.29
N ALA A 36 -10.12 9.97 0.01
CA ALA A 36 -10.39 11.03 1.00
C ALA A 36 -9.10 11.58 1.65
N GLN A 37 -8.24 12.19 0.84
CA GLN A 37 -6.92 12.65 1.27
C GLN A 37 -6.94 13.99 2.03
N ASN A 38 -7.92 14.86 1.75
CA ASN A 38 -7.96 16.18 2.35
C ASN A 38 -8.57 16.15 3.76
N LYS A 39 -8.25 17.16 4.56
CA LYS A 39 -8.75 17.27 5.96
C LYS A 39 -10.28 17.33 6.05
N SER A 40 -10.94 17.90 5.04
CA SER A 40 -12.39 18.07 4.96
C SER A 40 -13.12 16.91 4.28
N ASP A 41 -12.39 15.98 3.67
CA ASP A 41 -12.99 14.88 2.92
C ASP A 41 -13.74 13.93 3.85
N GLN A 42 -14.95 13.57 3.44
CA GLN A 42 -15.87 12.71 4.18
C GLN A 42 -16.49 11.73 3.19
N ILE A 43 -16.72 10.51 3.65
CA ILE A 43 -17.37 9.45 2.86
C ILE A 43 -18.58 8.96 3.64
N SER A 44 -19.75 8.95 3.00
CA SER A 44 -20.97 8.42 3.59
C SER A 44 -20.87 6.89 3.76
N GLY A 45 -21.45 6.37 4.86
CA GLY A 45 -21.50 4.92 5.08
C GLY A 45 -22.24 4.17 3.97
N SER A 46 -23.19 4.83 3.31
CA SER A 46 -23.89 4.34 2.12
C SER A 46 -22.96 4.22 0.92
N LEU A 47 -22.11 5.21 0.65
CA LEU A 47 -21.12 5.15 -0.44
C LEU A 47 -20.09 4.04 -0.18
N ILE A 48 -19.58 3.93 1.05
CA ILE A 48 -18.66 2.84 1.41
C ILE A 48 -19.33 1.47 1.18
N THR A 49 -20.60 1.32 1.58
CA THR A 49 -21.35 0.08 1.38
C THR A 49 -21.58 -0.20 -0.10
N ALA A 50 -21.91 0.80 -0.91
CA ALA A 50 -22.12 0.66 -2.35
C ALA A 50 -20.83 0.24 -3.06
N LEU A 51 -19.71 0.92 -2.80
CA LEU A 51 -18.39 0.57 -3.36
C LEU A 51 -17.98 -0.85 -2.99
N THR A 52 -18.05 -1.19 -1.70
CA THR A 52 -17.65 -2.53 -1.22
C THR A 52 -18.56 -3.65 -1.73
N SER A 53 -19.84 -3.37 -2.00
CA SER A 53 -20.77 -4.36 -2.57
C SER A 53 -20.41 -4.75 -4.00
N LEU A 54 -19.78 -3.86 -4.78
CA LEU A 54 -19.34 -4.15 -6.16
C LEU A 54 -18.35 -5.33 -6.22
N VAL A 55 -17.64 -5.58 -5.13
CA VAL A 55 -16.61 -6.63 -5.03
C VAL A 55 -17.06 -7.78 -4.11
N GLY A 56 -18.38 -7.89 -3.87
CA GLY A 56 -18.98 -8.97 -3.09
C GLY A 56 -18.83 -8.84 -1.57
N ILE A 57 -18.34 -7.70 -1.05
CA ILE A 57 -18.25 -7.49 0.40
C ILE A 57 -19.64 -7.12 0.94
N LYS A 58 -20.16 -7.95 1.83
CA LYS A 58 -21.46 -7.73 2.49
C LYS A 58 -21.42 -6.52 3.42
N ALA A 59 -22.53 -5.78 3.49
CA ALA A 59 -22.68 -4.60 4.36
C ALA A 59 -22.35 -4.88 5.84
N GLU A 60 -22.59 -6.09 6.34
CA GLU A 60 -22.22 -6.50 7.69
C GLU A 60 -20.70 -6.46 7.92
N ALA A 61 -19.92 -7.02 7.00
CA ALA A 61 -18.46 -7.00 7.07
C ALA A 61 -17.91 -5.57 6.99
N THR A 62 -18.51 -4.73 6.14
CA THR A 62 -18.20 -3.30 6.04
C THR A 62 -18.45 -2.58 7.37
N ARG A 63 -19.58 -2.83 8.04
CA ARG A 63 -19.89 -2.24 9.36
C ARG A 63 -18.90 -2.68 10.44
N VAL A 64 -18.54 -3.96 10.48
CA VAL A 64 -17.55 -4.48 11.43
C VAL A 64 -16.17 -3.84 11.20
N ALA A 65 -15.75 -3.70 9.94
CA ALA A 65 -14.51 -3.04 9.59
C ALA A 65 -14.51 -1.54 9.96
N LEU A 66 -15.60 -0.81 9.71
CA LEU A 66 -15.76 0.59 10.13
C LEU A 66 -15.72 0.75 11.65
N HIS A 67 -16.40 -0.14 12.38
CA HIS A 67 -16.36 -0.14 13.85
C HIS A 67 -14.94 -0.32 14.36
N ARG A 68 -14.20 -1.27 13.77
CA ARG A 68 -12.79 -1.45 14.08
C ARG A 68 -12.00 -0.16 13.79
N LEU A 69 -12.24 0.50 12.64
CA LEU A 69 -11.41 1.66 12.21
C LEU A 69 -11.57 2.80 13.20
N ARG A 70 -12.78 2.96 13.70
CA ARG A 70 -13.08 3.91 14.75
C ARG A 70 -12.43 3.52 16.07
N LYS A 71 -12.49 2.24 16.47
CA LYS A 71 -11.89 1.74 17.71
C LYS A 71 -10.38 1.93 17.74
N GLU A 72 -9.70 1.70 16.61
CA GLU A 72 -8.25 1.89 16.46
C GLU A 72 -7.87 3.35 16.14
N GLY A 73 -8.81 4.29 16.17
CA GLY A 73 -8.55 5.73 16.00
C GLY A 73 -8.19 6.17 14.58
N TRP A 74 -8.36 5.31 13.56
CA TRP A 74 -8.10 5.65 12.16
C TRP A 74 -9.14 6.60 11.57
N ILE A 75 -10.41 6.41 11.95
CA ILE A 75 -11.52 7.23 11.48
C ILE A 75 -12.35 7.76 12.64
N GLU A 76 -13.04 8.85 12.38
CA GLU A 76 -14.12 9.34 13.21
C GLU A 76 -15.43 9.36 12.41
N SER A 77 -16.54 9.20 13.12
CA SER A 77 -17.86 9.07 12.53
C SER A 77 -18.79 10.11 13.12
N THR A 78 -19.43 10.89 12.26
CA THR A 78 -20.43 11.89 12.64
C THR A 78 -21.77 11.52 12.02
N ARG A 79 -22.86 11.69 12.78
CA ARG A 79 -24.20 11.46 12.25
C ARG A 79 -24.72 12.75 11.64
N VAL A 80 -25.09 12.71 10.37
CA VAL A 80 -25.69 13.82 9.62
C VAL A 80 -27.08 13.38 9.19
N GLY A 81 -28.09 13.78 9.97
CA GLY A 81 -29.47 13.33 9.79
C GLY A 81 -29.65 11.82 9.96
N ARG A 82 -30.05 11.14 8.87
CA ARG A 82 -30.25 9.68 8.84
C ARG A 82 -29.00 8.90 8.41
N ALA A 83 -27.98 9.56 7.90
CA ALA A 83 -26.74 8.95 7.43
C ALA A 83 -25.59 9.15 8.43
N SER A 84 -24.62 8.22 8.40
CA SER A 84 -23.33 8.40 9.05
C SER A 84 -22.31 8.80 7.99
N VAL A 85 -21.51 9.81 8.28
CA VAL A 85 -20.34 10.21 7.48
C VAL A 85 -19.08 9.88 8.26
N HIS A 86 -18.06 9.44 7.54
CA HIS A 86 -16.79 8.99 8.09
C HIS A 86 -15.66 9.80 7.49
N ARG A 87 -14.68 10.17 8.31
CA ARG A 87 -13.45 10.85 7.86
C ARG A 87 -12.24 10.29 8.58
N LEU A 88 -11.07 10.37 7.94
CA LEU A 88 -9.81 10.06 8.60
C LEU A 88 -9.60 11.01 9.77
N THR A 89 -9.11 10.49 10.89
CA THR A 89 -8.56 11.31 11.98
C THR A 89 -7.23 11.93 11.53
N GLU A 90 -6.64 12.77 12.37
CA GLU A 90 -5.28 13.25 12.14
C GLU A 90 -4.26 12.09 12.07
N TYR A 91 -4.36 11.13 12.99
CA TYR A 91 -3.57 9.91 12.97
C TYR A 91 -3.72 9.14 11.65
N GLY A 92 -4.97 8.84 11.23
CA GLY A 92 -5.22 8.10 10.00
C GLY A 92 -4.72 8.81 8.73
N ARG A 93 -4.82 10.14 8.70
CA ARG A 93 -4.26 10.96 7.60
C ARG A 93 -2.73 10.92 7.59
N ASN A 94 -2.08 11.11 8.74
CA ASN A 94 -0.62 11.09 8.82
C ASN A 94 -0.06 9.72 8.39
N GLN A 95 -0.64 8.62 8.88
CA GLN A 95 -0.24 7.27 8.45
C GLN A 95 -0.42 7.05 6.94
N SER A 96 -1.52 7.56 6.37
CA SER A 96 -1.76 7.48 4.92
C SER A 96 -0.78 8.33 4.13
N ALA A 97 -0.47 9.54 4.61
CA ALA A 97 0.47 10.47 3.99
C ALA A 97 1.90 9.93 3.99
N THR A 98 2.34 9.25 5.06
CA THR A 98 3.67 8.61 5.12
C THR A 98 3.82 7.50 4.09
N ALA A 99 2.76 6.72 3.82
CA ALA A 99 2.79 5.64 2.84
C ALA A 99 2.62 6.11 1.39
N ALA A 100 1.96 7.25 1.16
CA ALA A 100 1.59 7.72 -0.17
C ALA A 100 2.78 7.88 -1.13
N PRO A 101 3.92 8.50 -0.76
CA PRO A 101 5.08 8.59 -1.65
C PRO A 101 5.55 7.21 -2.13
N ARG A 102 5.54 6.20 -1.26
CA ARG A 102 5.98 4.84 -1.63
C ARG A 102 4.99 4.14 -2.57
N ILE A 103 3.70 4.37 -2.38
CA ILE A 103 2.62 3.73 -3.13
C ILE A 103 2.47 4.35 -4.53
N TYR A 104 2.47 5.68 -4.63
CA TYR A 104 2.11 6.41 -5.86
C TYR A 104 3.31 6.89 -6.68
N ALA A 105 4.55 6.79 -6.17
CA ALA A 105 5.72 7.17 -6.97
C ALA A 105 5.94 6.21 -8.15
N ARG A 106 6.07 6.79 -9.34
CA ARG A 106 6.39 6.11 -10.60
C ARG A 106 7.79 5.50 -10.57
N GLU A 107 8.76 6.25 -10.04
CA GLU A 107 10.13 5.80 -9.84
C GLU A 107 10.39 5.57 -8.34
N ALA A 108 11.21 4.56 -8.03
CA ALA A 108 11.66 4.37 -6.67
C ALA A 108 12.64 5.49 -6.29
N SER A 109 12.37 6.21 -5.21
CA SER A 109 13.40 7.04 -4.58
C SER A 109 14.39 6.10 -3.90
N SER A 110 15.51 5.81 -4.54
CA SER A 110 16.60 5.11 -3.89
C SER A 110 17.26 6.06 -2.88
N PRO A 111 17.49 5.61 -1.64
CA PRO A 111 18.15 6.43 -0.65
C PRO A 111 19.60 6.63 -1.10
N GLU A 112 20.08 7.87 -1.13
CA GLU A 112 21.47 8.19 -1.50
C GLU A 112 22.47 7.66 -0.47
N ILE A 113 22.03 7.57 0.79
CA ILE A 113 22.78 7.10 1.93
C ILE A 113 22.01 6.00 2.66
N TRP A 114 22.75 5.05 3.19
CA TRP A 114 22.27 3.99 4.06
C TRP A 114 23.33 3.75 5.13
N HIS A 115 22.94 3.07 6.19
CA HIS A 115 23.86 2.83 7.29
C HIS A 115 23.77 1.41 7.83
N VAL A 116 24.89 0.93 8.35
CA VAL A 116 25.04 -0.38 8.99
C VAL A 116 25.38 -0.15 10.45
N LEU A 117 24.62 -0.81 11.33
CA LEU A 117 24.85 -0.81 12.77
C LEU A 117 25.37 -2.18 13.18
N ILE A 118 26.46 -2.19 13.95
CA ILE A 118 27.11 -3.38 14.44
C ILE A 118 27.10 -3.33 15.98
N SER A 119 26.51 -4.35 16.59
CA SER A 119 26.55 -4.50 18.04
C SER A 119 27.83 -5.22 18.49
N SER A 120 28.28 -4.84 19.68
CA SER A 120 29.34 -5.56 20.39
C SER A 120 28.78 -6.81 21.08
N SER A 121 29.65 -7.54 21.79
CA SER A 121 29.24 -8.69 22.61
C SER A 121 28.60 -8.31 23.96
N SER A 122 28.47 -7.01 24.26
CA SER A 122 27.81 -6.54 25.48
C SER A 122 26.29 -6.68 25.39
N ASP A 123 25.64 -6.90 26.53
CA ASP A 123 24.18 -7.05 26.56
C ASP A 123 23.45 -5.73 26.27
N SER A 124 24.05 -4.58 26.61
CA SER A 124 23.48 -3.27 26.31
C SER A 124 23.44 -2.99 24.81
N SER A 125 24.56 -3.21 24.11
CA SER A 125 24.66 -3.06 22.65
C SER A 125 23.70 -3.99 21.90
N ARG A 126 23.55 -5.25 22.33
CA ARG A 126 22.57 -6.18 21.72
C ARG A 126 21.13 -5.74 21.96
N LYS A 127 20.84 -5.20 23.14
CA LYS A 127 19.50 -4.69 23.48
C LYS A 127 19.15 -3.48 22.62
N GLU A 128 20.06 -2.52 22.48
CA GLU A 128 19.87 -1.35 21.62
C GLU A 128 19.58 -1.75 20.17
N LEU A 129 20.36 -2.68 19.60
CA LEU A 129 20.12 -3.21 18.25
C LEU A 129 18.75 -3.89 18.13
N ALA A 130 18.36 -4.67 19.14
CA ALA A 130 17.06 -5.35 19.17
C ALA A 130 15.90 -4.34 19.24
N ASP A 131 16.03 -3.30 20.05
CA ASP A 131 15.03 -2.23 20.19
C ASP A 131 14.86 -1.48 18.85
N LEU A 132 15.95 -1.21 18.12
CA LEU A 132 15.89 -0.65 16.77
C LEU A 132 15.22 -1.59 15.77
N LEU A 133 15.53 -2.89 15.79
CA LEU A 133 14.87 -3.87 14.91
C LEU A 133 13.35 -3.97 15.16
N LEU A 134 12.89 -3.72 16.39
CA LEU A 134 11.46 -3.72 16.72
C LEU A 134 10.69 -2.54 16.11
N THR A 135 11.36 -1.48 15.68
CA THR A 135 10.73 -0.36 14.96
C THR A 135 10.20 -0.78 13.59
N GLY A 136 10.83 -1.78 12.96
CA GLY A 136 10.53 -2.25 11.61
C GLY A 136 11.23 -1.48 10.49
N ASP A 137 11.99 -0.44 10.79
CA ASP A 137 12.76 0.33 9.81
C ASP A 137 14.13 -0.30 9.49
N TYR A 138 14.56 -1.24 10.33
CA TYR A 138 15.84 -1.93 10.23
C TYR A 138 15.69 -3.37 9.76
N VAL A 139 16.65 -3.84 8.97
CA VAL A 139 16.75 -5.23 8.54
C VAL A 139 17.99 -5.88 9.17
N SER A 140 17.79 -7.01 9.85
CA SER A 140 18.89 -7.79 10.43
C SER A 140 19.64 -8.54 9.33
N LEU A 141 20.94 -8.30 9.24
CA LEU A 141 21.86 -9.03 8.36
C LEU A 141 22.38 -10.30 9.04
N ASN A 142 22.59 -10.21 10.36
CA ASN A 142 22.96 -11.29 11.26
C ASN A 142 22.60 -10.87 12.71
N PRO A 143 22.76 -11.73 13.74
CA PRO A 143 22.37 -11.41 15.11
C PRO A 143 23.02 -10.16 15.73
N ALA A 144 24.14 -9.69 15.18
CA ALA A 144 24.89 -8.54 15.67
C ALA A 144 25.00 -7.40 14.64
N THR A 145 24.24 -7.45 13.54
CA THR A 145 24.32 -6.43 12.49
C THR A 145 22.96 -6.15 11.89
N ALA A 146 22.60 -4.88 11.82
CA ALA A 146 21.41 -4.40 11.12
C ALA A 146 21.75 -3.31 10.12
N MET A 147 20.86 -3.10 9.16
CA MET A 147 20.98 -2.06 8.15
C MET A 147 19.64 -1.35 7.98
N ALA A 148 19.69 -0.04 7.71
CA ALA A 148 18.52 0.74 7.33
C ALA A 148 18.88 1.77 6.26
N SER A 149 17.85 2.26 5.58
CA SER A 149 17.97 3.34 4.61
C SER A 149 17.97 4.71 5.28
N GLY A 150 18.70 5.65 4.69
CA GLY A 150 18.75 7.03 5.17
C GLY A 150 19.88 7.28 6.17
N PRO A 151 19.89 8.48 6.78
CA PRO A 151 20.96 8.90 7.66
C PRO A 151 21.02 8.02 8.92
N MET A 152 22.21 7.87 9.45
CA MET A 152 22.43 7.20 10.73
C MET A 152 21.79 8.01 11.88
N PRO A 153 21.21 7.35 12.90
CA PRO A 153 20.75 8.06 14.10
C PRO A 153 21.89 8.73 14.85
N ASP A 154 21.63 9.93 15.39
CA ASP A 154 22.62 10.70 16.18
C ASP A 154 22.70 10.25 17.65
N ASP A 155 21.77 9.41 18.10
CA ASP A 155 21.56 8.99 19.49
C ASP A 155 22.03 7.56 19.80
N LEU A 156 22.92 7.00 18.97
CA LEU A 156 23.52 5.69 19.21
C LEU A 156 24.46 5.72 20.43
N GLU A 157 24.25 4.83 21.39
CA GLU A 157 25.04 4.78 22.63
C GLU A 157 26.12 3.69 22.57
N ASP A 158 25.73 2.45 22.28
CA ASP A 158 26.58 1.26 22.37
C ASP A 158 26.77 0.54 21.01
N LEU A 159 26.33 1.15 19.90
CA LEU A 159 26.45 0.61 18.54
C LEU A 159 27.56 1.29 17.74
N LEU A 160 28.30 0.48 16.98
CA LEU A 160 29.20 0.99 15.95
C LEU A 160 28.40 1.16 14.65
N GLY A 161 28.25 2.40 14.19
CA GLY A 161 27.55 2.72 12.96
C GLY A 161 28.46 3.24 11.85
N PHE A 162 28.14 2.87 10.61
CA PHE A 162 28.76 3.44 9.41
C PHE A 162 27.69 3.90 8.45
N GLU A 163 27.78 5.15 8.00
CA GLU A 163 26.98 5.69 6.90
C GLU A 163 27.78 5.64 5.60
N THR A 164 27.16 5.18 4.52
CA THR A 164 27.82 5.06 3.21
C THR A 164 26.80 5.14 2.07
N SER A 165 27.30 5.52 0.90
CA SER A 165 26.59 5.49 -0.39
C SER A 165 27.16 4.45 -1.35
N ALA A 166 28.37 3.94 -1.09
CA ALA A 166 29.06 2.97 -1.94
C ALA A 166 28.93 1.55 -1.37
N VAL A 167 28.50 0.61 -2.21
CA VAL A 167 28.30 -0.79 -1.80
C VAL A 167 28.79 -1.76 -2.87
N SER A 168 29.28 -2.92 -2.44
CA SER A 168 29.37 -4.13 -3.25
C SER A 168 28.43 -5.15 -2.62
N VAL A 169 27.30 -5.44 -3.28
CA VAL A 169 26.26 -6.33 -2.72
C VAL A 169 26.54 -7.78 -3.14
N PRO A 170 26.82 -8.70 -2.19
CA PRO A 170 26.95 -10.13 -2.49
C PRO A 170 25.58 -10.80 -2.68
N GLN A 171 25.56 -11.95 -3.36
CA GLN A 171 24.32 -12.68 -3.69
C GLN A 171 23.46 -13.00 -2.45
N TRP A 172 24.06 -13.45 -1.35
CA TRP A 172 23.31 -13.79 -0.13
C TRP A 172 22.53 -12.59 0.44
N LEU A 173 23.02 -11.37 0.21
CA LEU A 173 22.38 -10.14 0.66
C LEU A 173 21.23 -9.76 -0.29
N GLN A 174 21.40 -9.98 -1.60
CA GLN A 174 20.31 -9.85 -2.57
C GLN A 174 19.18 -10.84 -2.28
N ASP A 175 19.51 -12.08 -1.94
CA ASP A 175 18.53 -13.12 -1.59
C ASP A 175 17.79 -12.78 -0.28
N LEU A 176 18.47 -12.14 0.67
CA LEU A 176 17.88 -11.67 1.92
C LEU A 176 16.84 -10.56 1.69
N PHE A 177 17.13 -9.61 0.80
CA PHE A 177 16.23 -8.48 0.51
C PHE A 177 15.17 -8.77 -0.55
N GLY A 178 15.46 -9.69 -1.46
CA GLY A 178 14.55 -10.20 -2.48
C GLY A 178 14.22 -11.68 -2.28
N PRO A 179 13.63 -12.10 -1.14
CA PRO A 179 13.30 -13.50 -0.92
C PRO A 179 12.31 -14.00 -1.97
N GLU A 180 12.38 -15.28 -2.33
CA GLU A 180 11.58 -15.87 -3.41
C GLU A 180 10.07 -15.60 -3.28
N GLN A 181 9.54 -15.58 -2.05
CA GLN A 181 8.12 -15.32 -1.82
C GLN A 181 7.74 -13.87 -2.16
N LEU A 182 8.63 -12.92 -1.89
CA LEU A 182 8.39 -11.52 -2.24
C LEU A 182 8.54 -11.33 -3.75
N LYS A 183 9.58 -11.91 -4.36
CA LYS A 183 9.76 -11.93 -5.82
C LYS A 183 8.51 -12.46 -6.53
N HIS A 184 8.02 -13.63 -6.10
CA HIS A 184 6.81 -14.23 -6.66
C HIS A 184 5.59 -13.32 -6.52
N ALA A 185 5.43 -12.63 -5.38
CA ALA A 185 4.35 -11.67 -5.20
C ALA A 185 4.44 -10.48 -6.17
N TYR A 186 5.63 -9.98 -6.49
CA TYR A 186 5.82 -8.98 -7.54
C TYR A 186 5.49 -9.55 -8.93
N ASP A 187 5.93 -10.76 -9.24
CA ASP A 187 5.70 -11.38 -10.55
C ASP A 187 4.21 -11.64 -10.81
N GLU A 188 3.49 -12.19 -9.84
CA GLU A 188 2.04 -12.44 -9.95
C GLU A 188 1.25 -11.13 -9.98
N PHE A 189 1.65 -10.14 -9.19
CA PHE A 189 1.03 -8.83 -9.24
C PHE A 189 1.27 -8.14 -10.59
N TRP A 190 2.47 -8.24 -11.15
CA TRP A 190 2.77 -7.70 -12.47
C TRP A 190 1.88 -8.34 -13.55
N LYS A 191 1.80 -9.68 -13.59
CA LYS A 191 0.89 -10.40 -14.49
C LYS A 191 -0.56 -9.96 -14.32
N THR A 192 -1.00 -9.81 -13.09
CA THR A 192 -2.35 -9.31 -12.75
C THR A 192 -2.58 -7.91 -13.32
N THR A 193 -1.62 -7.00 -13.17
CA THR A 193 -1.73 -5.64 -13.73
C THR A 193 -1.79 -5.63 -15.26
N CYS A 194 -1.02 -6.50 -15.93
CA CYS A 194 -1.09 -6.64 -17.39
C CYS A 194 -2.46 -7.15 -17.84
N ALA A 195 -3.00 -8.19 -17.19
CA ALA A 195 -4.32 -8.73 -17.50
C ALA A 195 -5.45 -7.69 -17.29
N ILE A 196 -5.33 -6.86 -16.24
CA ILE A 196 -6.26 -5.74 -16.01
C ILE A 196 -6.15 -4.71 -17.13
N ASP A 197 -4.94 -4.31 -17.50
CA ASP A 197 -4.72 -3.30 -18.55
C ASP A 197 -5.30 -3.76 -19.90
N GLU A 198 -5.14 -5.03 -20.24
CA GLU A 198 -5.75 -5.66 -21.43
C GLU A 198 -7.28 -5.73 -21.36
N SER A 199 -7.83 -5.98 -20.17
CA SER A 199 -9.29 -6.09 -19.96
C SER A 199 -9.99 -4.73 -19.91
N LEU A 200 -9.27 -3.65 -19.58
CA LEU A 200 -9.84 -2.32 -19.44
C LEU A 200 -10.35 -1.77 -20.80
N PRO A 201 -11.56 -1.17 -20.84
CA PRO A 201 -12.06 -0.54 -22.06
C PRO A 201 -11.08 0.49 -22.64
N PRO A 202 -10.82 0.50 -23.96
CA PRO A 202 -9.89 1.46 -24.57
C PRO A 202 -10.33 2.92 -24.43
N ALA A 203 -11.64 3.17 -24.39
CA ALA A 203 -12.21 4.51 -24.22
C ALA A 203 -12.15 5.04 -22.78
N GLY A 204 -11.70 4.21 -21.82
CA GLY A 204 -11.73 4.51 -20.38
C GLY A 204 -12.97 3.95 -19.68
N VAL A 205 -13.03 4.15 -18.36
CA VAL A 205 -14.12 3.67 -17.52
C VAL A 205 -15.03 4.85 -17.17
N ASP A 206 -16.22 4.87 -17.77
CA ASP A 206 -17.22 5.92 -17.57
C ASP A 206 -17.93 5.81 -16.22
N ASP A 207 -18.20 4.59 -15.77
CA ASP A 207 -18.85 4.31 -14.47
C ASP A 207 -17.92 4.73 -13.32
N PRO A 208 -18.26 5.81 -12.58
CA PRO A 208 -17.36 6.36 -11.57
C PRO A 208 -17.23 5.45 -10.35
N MET A 209 -18.25 4.64 -10.05
CA MET A 209 -18.25 3.70 -8.92
C MET A 209 -17.35 2.49 -9.22
N LYS A 210 -17.46 1.91 -10.42
CA LYS A 210 -16.55 0.84 -10.87
C LYS A 210 -15.11 1.35 -11.00
N ARG A 211 -14.91 2.56 -11.54
CA ARG A 211 -13.59 3.20 -11.64
C ARG A 211 -12.96 3.39 -10.26
N ALA A 212 -13.70 3.97 -9.30
CA ALA A 212 -13.26 4.14 -7.92
C ALA A 212 -12.84 2.81 -7.29
N MET A 213 -13.70 1.79 -7.38
CA MET A 213 -13.47 0.52 -6.70
C MET A 213 -12.31 -0.25 -7.33
N LEU A 214 -12.19 -0.28 -8.66
CA LEU A 214 -11.06 -0.94 -9.32
C LEU A 214 -9.73 -0.25 -8.97
N ARG A 215 -9.70 1.09 -9.00
CA ARG A 215 -8.54 1.88 -8.57
C ARG A 215 -8.13 1.51 -7.14
N VAL A 216 -9.09 1.50 -6.21
CA VAL A 216 -8.85 1.12 -4.81
C VAL A 216 -8.28 -0.29 -4.69
N LEU A 217 -8.79 -1.27 -5.45
CA LEU A 217 -8.28 -2.64 -5.39
C LEU A 217 -6.85 -2.77 -5.93
N ILE A 218 -6.49 -2.03 -6.98
CA ILE A 218 -5.12 -2.00 -7.52
C ILE A 218 -4.18 -1.42 -6.47
N VAL A 219 -4.52 -0.25 -5.91
CA VAL A 219 -3.73 0.38 -4.83
C VAL A 219 -3.64 -0.54 -3.60
N HIS A 220 -4.73 -1.24 -3.27
CA HIS A 220 -4.80 -2.15 -2.13
C HIS A 220 -3.87 -3.35 -2.28
N ASN A 221 -3.83 -3.97 -3.46
CA ASN A 221 -2.93 -5.10 -3.71
C ASN A 221 -1.48 -4.61 -3.80
N TRP A 222 -1.23 -3.50 -4.48
CA TRP A 222 0.12 -2.92 -4.58
C TRP A 222 0.71 -2.56 -3.21
N ARG A 223 -0.05 -1.84 -2.37
CA ARG A 223 0.44 -1.40 -1.04
C ARG A 223 0.84 -2.59 -0.14
N ARG A 224 0.18 -3.74 -0.29
CA ARG A 224 0.46 -4.94 0.53
C ARG A 224 1.80 -5.57 0.18
N ILE A 225 2.30 -5.34 -1.03
CA ILE A 225 3.60 -5.81 -1.50
C ILE A 225 4.65 -4.74 -1.18
N ILE A 226 4.47 -3.53 -1.70
CA ILE A 226 5.52 -2.51 -1.68
C ILE A 226 5.86 -1.99 -0.28
N LEU A 227 4.91 -1.96 0.65
CA LEU A 227 5.15 -1.49 2.02
C LEU A 227 5.86 -2.54 2.90
N ARG A 228 5.88 -3.81 2.49
CA ARG A 228 6.61 -4.89 3.19
C ARG A 228 8.07 -4.98 2.73
N HIS A 229 8.36 -4.48 1.54
CA HIS A 229 9.70 -4.43 0.99
C HIS A 229 10.47 -3.26 1.63
N PRO A 230 11.71 -3.41 2.10
CA PRO A 230 12.50 -2.28 2.56
C PRO A 230 12.81 -1.29 1.42
N VAL A 231 13.07 -0.04 1.75
CA VAL A 231 13.53 0.97 0.78
C VAL A 231 15.03 0.80 0.64
N LEU A 232 15.49 0.27 -0.50
CA LEU A 232 16.91 0.00 -0.72
C LEU A 232 17.36 0.48 -2.10
N PRO A 233 18.67 0.77 -2.28
CA PRO A 233 19.25 0.97 -3.60
C PRO A 233 19.03 -0.26 -4.50
N ALA A 234 18.97 -0.03 -5.81
CA ALA A 234 18.71 -1.09 -6.79
C ALA A 234 19.73 -2.24 -6.74
N ASP A 235 20.99 -1.95 -6.37
CA ASP A 235 22.06 -2.94 -6.25
C ASP A 235 21.78 -4.05 -5.21
N PHE A 236 20.90 -3.77 -4.23
CA PHE A 236 20.48 -4.73 -3.20
C PHE A 236 19.44 -5.73 -3.68
N LEU A 237 18.92 -5.57 -4.89
CA LEU A 237 17.86 -6.41 -5.43
C LEU A 237 18.40 -7.34 -6.52
N PRO A 238 17.81 -8.53 -6.69
CA PRO A 238 18.12 -9.39 -7.82
C PRO A 238 17.91 -8.66 -9.16
N THR A 239 18.74 -8.97 -10.16
CA THR A 239 18.68 -8.29 -11.47
C THR A 239 17.37 -8.51 -12.23
N ASP A 240 16.65 -9.58 -11.93
CA ASP A 240 15.37 -9.94 -12.54
C ASP A 240 14.15 -9.52 -11.68
N TRP A 241 14.34 -8.53 -10.81
CA TRP A 241 13.30 -8.02 -9.94
C TRP A 241 12.25 -7.18 -10.69
N ASN A 242 10.98 -7.62 -10.66
CA ASN A 242 9.87 -6.93 -11.33
C ASN A 242 9.31 -5.69 -10.59
N GLY A 243 10.00 -5.20 -9.55
CA GLY A 243 9.59 -4.01 -8.79
C GLY A 243 9.36 -2.76 -9.65
N PRO A 244 10.32 -2.34 -10.50
CA PRO A 244 10.13 -1.22 -11.41
C PRO A 244 8.98 -1.42 -12.41
N ALA A 245 8.84 -2.64 -12.96
CA ALA A 245 7.77 -2.98 -13.89
C ALA A 245 6.38 -2.87 -13.23
N CYS A 246 6.24 -3.31 -11.98
CA CYS A 246 5.02 -3.14 -11.18
C CYS A 246 4.69 -1.67 -10.91
N ARG A 247 5.68 -0.84 -10.58
CA ARG A 247 5.46 0.60 -10.35
C ARG A 247 4.94 1.27 -11.62
N GLU A 248 5.57 0.99 -12.74
CA GLU A 248 5.17 1.54 -14.03
C GLU A 248 3.77 1.07 -14.43
N SER A 249 3.45 -0.23 -14.27
CA SER A 249 2.12 -0.75 -14.58
C SER A 249 1.03 -0.15 -13.69
N VAL A 250 1.30 -0.01 -12.38
CA VAL A 250 0.38 0.67 -11.46
C VAL A 250 0.21 2.14 -11.86
N SER A 251 1.28 2.87 -12.15
CA SER A 251 1.19 4.28 -12.58
C SER A 251 0.28 4.42 -13.81
N LYS A 252 0.50 3.60 -14.85
CA LYS A 252 -0.33 3.58 -16.07
C LYS A 252 -1.80 3.26 -15.78
N LEU A 253 -2.06 2.25 -14.95
CA LEU A 253 -3.42 1.89 -14.57
C LEU A 253 -4.11 3.02 -13.80
N LEU A 254 -3.40 3.69 -12.90
CA LEU A 254 -3.93 4.83 -12.14
C LEU A 254 -4.13 6.09 -13.01
N GLU A 255 -3.37 6.25 -14.09
CA GLU A 255 -3.60 7.27 -15.12
C GLU A 255 -4.87 6.98 -15.94
N ARG A 256 -5.10 5.70 -16.30
CA ARG A 256 -6.35 5.24 -16.98
C ARG A 256 -7.57 5.24 -16.05
N LEU A 257 -7.34 5.15 -14.74
CA LEU A 257 -8.36 5.15 -13.69
C LEU A 257 -8.15 6.36 -12.78
N PRO A 258 -8.34 7.59 -13.29
CA PRO A 258 -8.13 8.80 -12.52
C PRO A 258 -9.02 8.78 -11.28
N ARG A 259 -8.48 9.33 -10.18
CA ARG A 259 -9.21 9.44 -8.92
C ARG A 259 -10.50 10.23 -9.14
N PRO A 260 -11.68 9.65 -8.86
CA PRO A 260 -12.94 10.38 -8.98
C PRO A 260 -13.09 11.40 -7.84
N GLU A 261 -13.86 12.46 -8.11
CA GLU A 261 -14.26 13.39 -7.07
C GLU A 261 -15.28 12.73 -6.14
N LEU A 262 -15.04 12.81 -4.81
CA LEU A 262 -15.94 12.24 -3.82
C LEU A 262 -17.38 12.78 -3.95
N ALA A 263 -17.53 14.08 -4.22
CA ALA A 263 -18.85 14.70 -4.40
C ALA A 263 -19.63 14.09 -5.59
N ALA A 264 -18.93 13.74 -6.67
CA ALA A 264 -19.55 13.08 -7.82
C ALA A 264 -20.04 11.68 -7.46
N LEU A 265 -19.25 10.90 -6.69
CA LEU A 265 -19.66 9.58 -6.22
C LEU A 265 -20.88 9.62 -5.29
N GLU A 266 -20.93 10.59 -4.38
CA GLU A 266 -22.08 10.78 -3.48
C GLU A 266 -23.35 11.21 -4.24
N THR A 267 -23.19 12.00 -5.31
CA THR A 267 -24.30 12.44 -6.17
C THR A 267 -24.84 11.29 -7.01
N GLU A 268 -23.96 10.47 -7.60
CA GLU A 268 -24.32 9.27 -8.35
C GLU A 268 -25.13 8.29 -7.50
N LEU A 269 -24.76 8.12 -6.23
CA LEU A 269 -25.49 7.24 -5.31
C LEU A 269 -26.88 7.77 -4.93
N SER A 270 -27.06 9.09 -4.98
CA SER A 270 -28.31 9.75 -4.60
C SER A 270 -29.30 9.89 -5.77
N SER A 271 -28.86 9.57 -6.99
CA SER A 271 -29.63 9.64 -8.24
C SER A 271 -30.36 8.33 -8.52
#